data_AF-A0A9D5WI31-F1
#
_entry.id   AF-A0A9D5WI31-F1
#
_cell.length_a   1.000
_cell.length_b   1.000
_cell.length_c   1.000
_cell.angle_alpha   90.00
_cell.angle_beta   90.00
_cell.angle_gamma   90.00
#
_symmetry.space_group_name_H-M   'P 1'
#
loop_
_entity.id
_entity.type
_entity.pdbx_description
1 polymer ?
#
loop_
_entity_poly.entity_id
_entity_poly.type
_entity_poly.pdbx_seq_one_letter_code
_entity_poly.pdbx_strand_id
1 'polypeptide(L)'
;LDELMTLRDQFFIPLTAAELLTMLFVCYPTAEGPRKIRPVLSARWLEAPEGVTPPPAQVEDSFWSELLAPLPVFSLLLIASLGHFILRFQRRRLPGITEGLIFLLAGLAGTLLCFIVFVSEHPMTYPNVAVLALNPLYLASFVLQLFGGRWMWLRRMLYRAELVLLLLCPLLAYFTGQTLHPAMYLLIAALALWILARLLYLMPRPRLEVDPR
;
A
#
# COMPACT_ATOMS: atom_id res chain seq x y z
N LEU A 1 34.70 -15.53 9.20
CA LEU A 1 35.70 -15.95 8.19
C LEU A 1 34.98 -15.76 6.87
N ASP A 2 35.16 -14.59 6.27
CA ASP A 2 34.56 -14.27 4.96
C ASP A 2 35.37 -15.04 3.92
N GLU A 3 34.78 -16.13 3.42
CA GLU A 3 35.34 -16.87 2.31
C GLU A 3 35.27 -15.99 1.06
N LEU A 4 36.41 -15.81 0.39
CA LEU A 4 36.47 -15.03 -0.85
C LEU A 4 35.54 -15.68 -1.88
N MET A 5 34.44 -14.99 -2.20
CA MET A 5 33.45 -15.47 -3.15
C MET A 5 34.10 -15.84 -4.49
N THR A 6 33.80 -17.04 -4.96
CA THR A 6 34.29 -17.48 -6.27
C THR A 6 33.66 -16.64 -7.38
N LEU A 7 34.33 -16.55 -8.53
CA LEU A 7 33.84 -15.78 -9.68
C LEU A 7 32.44 -16.27 -10.14
N ARG A 8 32.17 -17.57 -9.97
CA ARG A 8 30.85 -18.16 -10.22
C ARG A 8 29.78 -17.63 -9.25
N ASP A 9 30.10 -17.52 -7.96
CA ASP A 9 29.16 -17.04 -6.94
C ASP A 9 28.85 -15.56 -7.10
N GLN A 10 29.85 -14.78 -7.56
CA GLN A 10 29.67 -13.37 -7.89
C GLN A 10 28.70 -13.16 -9.07
N PHE A 11 28.59 -14.11 -10.01
CA PHE A 11 27.59 -14.05 -11.09
C PHE A 11 26.14 -14.28 -10.62
N PHE A 12 25.91 -14.74 -9.39
CA PHE A 12 24.57 -14.83 -8.82
C PHE A 12 24.12 -13.53 -8.15
N ILE A 13 25.03 -12.58 -7.92
CA ILE A 13 24.69 -11.24 -7.43
C ILE A 13 24.25 -10.39 -8.63
N PRO A 14 23.00 -9.91 -8.71
CA PRO A 14 22.47 -9.27 -9.92
C PRO A 14 23.27 -8.06 -10.39
N LEU A 15 23.75 -7.24 -9.45
CA LEU A 15 24.55 -6.05 -9.73
C LEU A 15 25.94 -6.42 -10.26
N THR A 16 26.64 -7.34 -9.59
CA THR A 16 27.97 -7.81 -10.00
C THR A 16 27.90 -8.58 -11.31
N ALA A 17 26.85 -9.39 -11.52
CA ALA A 17 26.59 -10.06 -12.77
C ALA A 17 26.37 -9.06 -13.92
N ALA A 18 25.56 -8.01 -13.71
CA ALA A 18 25.35 -6.98 -14.73
C ALA A 18 26.66 -6.29 -15.14
N GLU A 19 27.52 -5.95 -14.17
CA GLU A 19 28.84 -5.38 -14.44
C GLU A 19 29.76 -6.36 -15.16
N LEU A 20 29.91 -7.60 -14.66
CA LEU A 20 30.77 -8.63 -15.26
C LEU A 20 30.32 -9.03 -16.66
N LEU A 21 29.01 -9.08 -16.90
CA LEU A 21 28.43 -9.40 -18.21
C LEU A 21 28.83 -8.34 -19.25
N THR A 22 28.91 -7.04 -18.90
CA THR A 22 29.34 -5.99 -19.85
C THR A 22 30.80 -6.14 -20.29
N MET A 23 31.61 -6.83 -19.48
CA MET A 23 33.03 -7.07 -19.75
C MET A 23 33.29 -8.42 -20.46
N LEU A 24 32.27 -9.26 -20.62
CA LEU A 24 32.41 -10.62 -21.14
C LEU A 24 32.51 -10.62 -22.68
N PHE A 25 33.41 -11.45 -23.19
CA PHE A 25 33.54 -11.74 -24.62
C PHE A 25 33.47 -13.24 -24.84
N VAL A 26 32.70 -13.66 -25.84
CA VAL A 26 32.74 -15.03 -26.35
C VAL A 26 33.63 -15.03 -27.59
N CYS A 27 34.67 -15.85 -27.55
CA CYS A 27 35.53 -16.12 -28.70
C CYS A 27 35.10 -17.45 -29.30
N TYR A 28 34.71 -17.47 -30.57
CA TYR A 28 34.46 -18.72 -31.29
C TYR A 28 35.43 -18.85 -32.48
N PRO A 29 35.99 -20.04 -32.70
CA PRO A 29 36.90 -20.28 -33.82
C PRO A 29 36.10 -20.22 -35.12
N THR A 30 36.50 -19.32 -36.03
CA THR A 30 35.96 -19.25 -37.40
C THR A 30 37.10 -19.55 -38.38
N ALA A 31 36.78 -20.00 -39.60
CA ALA A 31 37.77 -20.30 -40.64
C ALA A 31 38.68 -19.11 -41.02
N GLU A 32 38.25 -17.88 -40.72
CA GLU A 32 38.98 -16.63 -40.97
C GLU A 32 39.75 -16.10 -39.74
N GLY A 33 39.75 -16.83 -38.62
CA GLY A 33 40.36 -16.43 -37.33
C GLY A 33 39.36 -16.32 -36.17
N PRO A 34 39.83 -16.15 -34.93
CA PRO A 34 38.97 -16.08 -33.75
C PRO A 34 38.16 -14.78 -33.75
N ARG A 35 36.84 -14.86 -33.93
CA ARG A 35 35.93 -13.72 -33.80
C ARG A 35 35.52 -13.55 -32.34
N LYS A 36 35.60 -12.31 -31.84
CA LYS A 36 35.18 -11.93 -30.48
C LYS A 36 33.83 -11.22 -30.57
N ILE A 37 32.81 -11.76 -29.91
CA ILE A 37 31.51 -11.10 -29.76
C ILE A 37 31.33 -10.73 -28.29
N ARG A 38 30.77 -9.55 -28.02
CA ARG A 38 30.33 -9.13 -26.69
C ARG A 38 28.85 -9.48 -26.51
N PRO A 39 28.52 -10.55 -25.74
CA PRO A 39 27.15 -11.05 -25.63
C PRO A 39 26.16 -9.99 -25.14
N VAL A 40 26.58 -9.08 -24.25
CA VAL A 40 25.72 -8.03 -23.69
C VAL A 40 25.43 -6.88 -24.64
N LEU A 41 26.35 -6.58 -25.57
CA LEU A 41 26.08 -5.59 -26.62
C LEU A 41 25.33 -6.23 -27.80
N SER A 42 25.49 -7.54 -28.02
CA SER A 42 24.66 -8.31 -28.95
C SER A 42 23.33 -8.75 -28.35
N ALA A 43 23.17 -8.65 -27.03
CA ALA A 43 21.89 -8.61 -26.34
C ALA A 43 21.28 -7.22 -26.61
N ARG A 44 21.06 -6.91 -27.90
CA ARG A 44 19.76 -6.34 -28.26
C ARG A 44 18.76 -7.21 -27.51
N TRP A 45 17.87 -6.55 -26.78
CA TRP A 45 16.63 -7.14 -26.32
C TRP A 45 16.32 -8.34 -27.20
N LEU A 46 16.24 -9.54 -26.61
CA LEU A 46 15.46 -10.59 -27.24
C LEU A 46 14.03 -10.03 -27.29
N GLU A 47 13.79 -9.11 -28.23
CA GLU A 47 12.57 -9.06 -28.98
C GLU A 47 12.30 -10.53 -29.28
N ALA A 48 11.18 -11.01 -28.75
CA ALA A 48 10.75 -12.38 -28.94
C ALA A 48 11.06 -12.80 -30.39
N PRO A 49 11.62 -14.01 -30.60
CA PRO A 49 12.15 -14.44 -31.90
C PRO A 49 11.23 -13.96 -33.02
N GLU A 50 11.73 -13.31 -34.08
CA GLU A 50 10.86 -12.83 -35.18
C GLU A 50 9.88 -13.96 -35.60
N GLY A 51 8.58 -13.73 -35.36
CA GLY A 51 7.52 -14.74 -35.54
C GLY A 51 6.89 -15.30 -34.26
N VAL A 52 7.47 -15.03 -33.10
CA VAL A 52 6.86 -15.20 -31.78
C VAL A 52 6.35 -13.84 -31.38
N THR A 53 5.10 -13.54 -31.74
CA THR A 53 4.37 -12.52 -31.00
C THR A 53 4.49 -12.91 -29.53
N PRO A 54 4.96 -12.03 -28.60
CA PRO A 54 4.72 -12.30 -27.19
C PRO A 54 3.24 -12.67 -27.11
N PRO A 55 2.85 -13.76 -26.40
CA PRO A 55 1.44 -14.04 -26.22
C PRO A 55 0.84 -12.70 -25.81
N PRO A 56 -0.17 -12.17 -26.55
CA PRO A 56 -0.70 -10.85 -26.25
C PRO A 56 -0.86 -10.86 -24.75
N ALA A 57 -0.17 -9.94 -24.05
CA ALA A 57 -0.25 -9.86 -22.60
C ALA A 57 -1.73 -10.07 -22.33
N GLN A 58 -2.08 -11.13 -21.58
CA GLN A 58 -3.47 -11.55 -21.49
C GLN A 58 -4.18 -10.39 -20.80
N VAL A 59 -4.61 -9.42 -21.60
CA VAL A 59 -5.42 -8.31 -21.19
C VAL A 59 -6.74 -9.02 -21.11
N GLU A 60 -6.99 -9.64 -19.96
CA GLU A 60 -8.34 -9.89 -19.54
C GLU A 60 -8.96 -8.50 -19.39
N ASP A 61 -9.34 -7.91 -20.53
CA ASP A 61 -10.27 -6.79 -20.71
C ASP A 61 -11.65 -7.28 -20.29
N SER A 62 -11.71 -7.82 -19.09
CA SER A 62 -12.93 -8.23 -18.43
C SER A 62 -13.41 -7.02 -17.67
N PHE A 63 -14.67 -6.66 -17.84
CA PHE A 63 -15.32 -5.64 -17.01
C PHE A 63 -14.99 -5.81 -15.51
N TRP A 64 -14.83 -7.05 -15.05
CA TRP A 64 -14.46 -7.36 -13.67
C TRP A 64 -13.02 -6.98 -13.30
N SER A 65 -12.04 -7.07 -14.21
CA SER A 65 -10.65 -6.69 -13.92
C SER A 65 -10.53 -5.18 -13.77
N GLU A 66 -11.23 -4.42 -14.61
CA GLU A 66 -11.32 -2.96 -14.50
C GLU A 66 -12.06 -2.55 -13.22
N LEU A 67 -13.19 -3.19 -12.90
CA LEU A 67 -13.98 -2.84 -11.72
C LEU A 67 -13.28 -3.21 -10.40
N LEU A 68 -12.49 -4.28 -10.38
CA LEU A 68 -11.68 -4.69 -9.22
C LEU A 68 -10.34 -3.95 -9.13
N ALA A 69 -10.02 -3.08 -10.08
CA ALA A 69 -8.83 -2.25 -9.98
C ALA A 69 -8.89 -1.38 -8.71
N PRO A 70 -7.74 -1.02 -8.10
CA PRO A 70 -7.72 -0.30 -6.83
C PRO A 70 -8.48 1.04 -6.85
N LEU A 71 -8.46 1.73 -7.98
CA LEU A 71 -9.11 3.03 -8.16
C LEU A 71 -10.64 2.97 -8.04
N PRO A 72 -11.36 2.20 -8.86
CA PRO A 72 -12.82 2.11 -8.76
C PRO A 72 -13.27 1.55 -7.41
N VAL A 73 -12.58 0.55 -6.88
CA VAL A 73 -12.90 -0.03 -5.56
C VAL A 73 -12.81 1.02 -4.45
N PHE A 74 -11.71 1.77 -4.36
CA PHE A 74 -11.58 2.79 -3.32
C PHE A 74 -12.40 4.05 -3.59
N SER A 75 -12.78 4.31 -4.85
CA SER A 75 -13.76 5.36 -5.18
C SER A 75 -15.15 5.02 -4.63
N LEU A 76 -15.61 3.78 -4.85
CA LEU A 76 -16.87 3.28 -4.29
C LEU A 76 -16.84 3.29 -2.76
N LEU A 77 -15.73 2.87 -2.18
CA LEU A 77 -15.52 2.94 -0.73
C LEU A 77 -15.63 4.38 -0.22
N LEU A 78 -15.01 5.35 -0.90
CA LEU A 78 -15.08 6.76 -0.52
C LEU A 78 -16.52 7.30 -0.57
N ILE A 79 -17.27 6.97 -1.63
CA ILE A 79 -18.69 7.34 -1.76
C ILE A 79 -19.51 6.74 -0.61
N ALA A 80 -19.33 5.45 -0.31
CA ALA A 80 -19.99 4.80 0.81
C ALA A 80 -19.62 5.44 2.16
N SER A 81 -18.34 5.82 2.33
CA SER A 81 -17.82 6.48 3.52
C SER A 81 -18.44 7.86 3.72
N LEU A 82 -18.65 8.62 2.63
CA LEU A 82 -19.31 9.92 2.66
C LEU A 82 -20.78 9.78 3.05
N GLY A 83 -21.50 8.83 2.44
CA GLY A 83 -22.89 8.53 2.82
C GLY A 83 -23.01 8.14 4.28
N HIS A 84 -22.13 7.25 4.76
CA HIS A 84 -22.06 6.87 6.18
C HIS A 84 -21.80 8.08 7.09
N PHE A 85 -20.81 8.91 6.75
CA PHE A 85 -20.48 10.12 7.49
C PHE A 85 -21.68 11.06 7.61
N ILE A 86 -22.40 11.33 6.51
CA ILE A 86 -23.59 12.20 6.49
C ILE A 86 -24.68 11.62 7.40
N LEU A 87 -25.01 10.33 7.26
CA LEU A 87 -26.03 9.67 8.06
C LEU A 87 -25.70 9.72 9.56
N ARG A 88 -24.42 9.55 9.91
CA ARG A 88 -23.95 9.62 11.30
C ARG A 88 -23.94 11.04 11.83
N PHE A 89 -23.59 12.02 11.01
CA PHE A 89 -23.65 13.45 11.33
C PHE A 89 -25.10 13.89 11.61
N GLN A 90 -26.06 13.33 10.87
CA GLN A 90 -27.51 13.47 11.11
C GLN A 90 -28.02 12.68 12.33
N ARG A 91 -27.13 12.07 13.13
CA ARG A 91 -27.44 11.29 14.34
C ARG A 91 -28.34 10.07 14.10
N ARG A 92 -28.39 9.53 12.88
CA ARG A 92 -29.06 8.25 12.65
C ARG A 92 -28.37 7.12 13.42
N ARG A 93 -29.17 6.24 14.01
CA ARG A 93 -28.66 5.04 14.70
C ARG A 93 -28.20 4.02 13.66
N LEU A 94 -26.93 4.11 13.29
CA LEU A 94 -26.25 3.12 12.48
C LEU A 94 -25.61 2.03 13.37
N PRO A 95 -25.68 0.76 12.96
CA PRO A 95 -25.07 -0.35 13.68
C PRO A 95 -23.56 -0.17 13.73
N GLY A 96 -22.95 -0.38 14.90
CA GLY A 96 -21.50 -0.23 15.06
C GLY A 96 -20.66 -1.31 14.36
N ILE A 97 -21.31 -2.34 13.82
CA ILE A 97 -20.67 -3.51 13.21
C ILE A 97 -20.00 -3.13 11.88
N THR A 98 -20.64 -2.28 11.07
CA THR A 98 -20.09 -1.84 9.78
C THR A 98 -18.77 -1.11 9.96
N GLU A 99 -18.74 -0.18 10.91
CA GLU A 99 -17.55 0.59 11.29
C GLU A 99 -16.45 -0.35 11.82
N GLY A 100 -16.84 -1.33 12.65
CA GLY A 100 -15.91 -2.34 13.17
C GLY A 100 -15.30 -3.19 12.06
N LEU A 101 -16.08 -3.59 11.06
CA LEU A 101 -15.58 -4.38 9.92
C LEU A 101 -14.56 -3.60 9.09
N ILE A 102 -14.79 -2.29 8.87
CA ILE A 102 -13.82 -1.43 8.18
C ILE A 102 -12.50 -1.37 8.95
N PHE A 103 -12.54 -1.20 10.27
CA PHE A 103 -11.32 -1.20 11.09
C PHE A 103 -10.64 -2.57 11.14
N LEU A 104 -11.40 -3.66 11.17
CA LEU A 104 -10.83 -5.01 11.08
C LEU A 104 -10.07 -5.19 9.76
N LEU A 105 -10.69 -4.85 8.62
CA LEU A 105 -10.06 -4.99 7.30
C LEU A 105 -8.84 -4.07 7.16
N ALA A 106 -8.94 -2.81 7.59
CA ALA A 106 -7.81 -1.88 7.58
C ALA A 106 -6.66 -2.36 8.48
N GLY A 107 -6.99 -2.93 9.64
CA GLY A 107 -6.02 -3.49 10.57
C GLY A 107 -5.32 -4.73 10.03
N LEU A 108 -6.06 -5.63 9.39
CA LEU A 108 -5.48 -6.80 8.72
C LEU A 108 -4.57 -6.39 7.55
N ALA A 109 -5.03 -5.47 6.71
CA ALA A 109 -4.20 -4.91 5.64
C ALA A 109 -2.95 -4.22 6.20
N GLY A 110 -3.08 -3.48 7.30
CA GLY A 110 -1.96 -2.83 7.98
C GLY A 110 -0.99 -3.81 8.62
N THR A 111 -1.47 -4.92 9.21
CA THR A 111 -0.57 -5.98 9.72
C THR A 111 0.24 -6.61 8.60
N LEU A 112 -0.40 -6.90 7.45
CA LEU A 112 0.27 -7.44 6.29
C LEU A 112 1.30 -6.45 5.74
N LEU A 113 0.94 -5.17 5.64
CA LEU A 113 1.85 -4.12 5.18
C LEU A 113 3.06 -3.96 6.12
N CYS A 114 2.84 -3.93 7.44
CA CYS A 114 3.94 -3.91 8.41
C CYS A 114 4.86 -5.13 8.28
N PHE A 115 4.30 -6.32 8.06
CA PHE A 115 5.11 -7.52 7.83
C PHE A 115 5.99 -7.37 6.59
N ILE A 116 5.44 -6.88 5.47
CA ILE A 116 6.18 -6.66 4.22
C ILE A 116 7.29 -5.60 4.39
N VAL A 117 7.05 -4.57 5.19
CA VAL A 117 7.99 -3.46 5.34
C VAL A 117 9.09 -3.75 6.35
N PHE A 118 8.77 -4.42 7.47
CA PHE A 118 9.72 -4.61 8.57
C PHE A 118 10.32 -6.00 8.66
N VAL A 119 9.59 -7.03 8.23
CA VAL A 119 10.04 -8.43 8.35
C VAL A 119 10.63 -8.94 7.04
N SER A 120 10.05 -8.52 5.91
CA SER A 120 10.59 -8.88 4.61
C SER A 120 11.85 -8.07 4.33
N GLU A 121 12.97 -8.76 4.09
CA GLU A 121 14.29 -8.18 3.77
C GLU A 121 14.37 -7.49 2.40
N HIS A 122 13.24 -7.29 1.71
CA HIS A 122 13.23 -6.72 0.38
C HIS A 122 13.65 -5.24 0.38
N PRO A 123 14.71 -4.85 -0.36
CA PRO A 123 15.24 -3.48 -0.35
C PRO A 123 14.27 -2.44 -0.93
N MET A 124 13.21 -2.87 -1.60
CA MET A 124 12.17 -2.02 -2.20
C MET A 124 11.01 -1.72 -1.25
N THR A 125 10.94 -2.35 -0.07
CA THR A 125 9.78 -2.19 0.83
C THR A 125 10.04 -1.25 2.00
N TYR A 126 11.30 -0.89 2.26
CA TYR A 126 11.68 0.08 3.29
C TYR A 126 12.52 1.23 2.69
N PRO A 127 12.19 2.51 2.95
CA PRO A 127 11.07 3.01 3.75
C PRO A 127 9.74 3.09 2.97
N ASN A 128 8.63 2.71 3.58
CA ASN A 128 7.29 2.86 2.98
C ASN A 128 6.35 3.66 3.91
N VAL A 129 6.04 4.90 3.52
CA VAL A 129 5.20 5.82 4.30
C VAL A 129 3.74 5.36 4.35
N ALA A 130 3.28 4.50 3.43
CA ALA A 130 1.92 3.98 3.42
C ALA A 130 1.55 3.20 4.69
N VAL A 131 2.54 2.70 5.43
CA VAL A 131 2.35 2.08 6.76
C VAL A 131 1.64 3.03 7.73
N LEU A 132 1.81 4.35 7.59
CA LEU A 132 1.12 5.31 8.46
C LEU A 132 -0.39 5.31 8.22
N ALA A 133 -0.82 5.18 6.98
CA ALA A 133 -2.24 5.13 6.63
C ALA A 133 -2.87 3.75 6.83
N LEU A 134 -2.11 2.67 6.68
CA LEU A 134 -2.55 1.29 6.99
C LEU A 134 -1.59 0.67 8.00
N ASN A 135 -2.03 0.62 9.25
CA ASN A 135 -1.26 0.12 10.38
C ASN A 135 -2.07 -0.88 11.23
N PRO A 136 -1.42 -1.73 12.03
CA PRO A 136 -2.10 -2.68 12.91
C PRO A 136 -2.93 -2.03 14.03
N LEU A 137 -2.80 -0.71 14.28
CA LEU A 137 -3.54 -0.02 15.35
C LEU A 137 -5.06 -0.12 15.16
N TYR A 138 -5.51 -0.21 13.91
CA TYR A 138 -6.93 -0.42 13.58
C TYR A 138 -7.51 -1.70 14.18
N LEU A 139 -6.70 -2.75 14.40
CA LEU A 139 -7.16 -3.94 15.11
C LEU A 139 -7.49 -3.63 16.57
N ALA A 140 -6.69 -2.78 17.23
CA ALA A 140 -7.00 -2.32 18.58
C ALA A 140 -8.30 -1.51 18.60
N SER A 141 -8.51 -0.65 17.61
CA SER A 141 -9.77 0.10 17.45
C SER A 141 -10.99 -0.80 17.24
N PHE A 142 -10.85 -1.88 16.46
CA PHE A 142 -11.88 -2.90 16.30
C PHE A 142 -12.18 -3.63 17.62
N VAL A 143 -11.15 -4.13 18.30
CA VAL A 143 -11.28 -4.87 19.55
C VAL A 143 -11.92 -3.99 20.63
N LEU A 144 -11.44 -2.75 20.80
CA LEU A 144 -12.01 -1.80 21.76
C LEU A 144 -13.47 -1.44 21.43
N GLN A 145 -13.90 -1.60 20.17
CA GLN A 145 -15.28 -1.37 19.79
C GLN A 145 -16.27 -2.39 20.35
N LEU A 146 -15.80 -3.62 20.60
CA LEU A 146 -16.57 -4.69 21.22
C LEU A 146 -16.78 -4.45 22.73
N PHE A 147 -15.90 -3.64 23.35
CA PHE A 147 -15.99 -3.31 24.77
C PHE A 147 -16.86 -2.06 25.02
N GLY A 148 -17.57 -2.08 26.15
CA GLY A 148 -18.50 -1.02 26.58
C GLY A 148 -17.83 0.29 27.03
N GLY A 149 -18.60 1.15 27.70
CA GLY A 149 -18.22 2.54 28.02
C GLY A 149 -16.95 2.72 28.87
N ARG A 150 -16.49 1.68 29.58
CA ARG A 150 -15.28 1.71 30.43
C ARG A 150 -14.02 2.16 29.67
N TRP A 151 -13.92 1.83 28.39
CA TRP A 151 -12.75 2.10 27.55
C TRP A 151 -12.93 3.30 26.61
N MET A 152 -13.96 4.13 26.84
CA MET A 152 -14.31 5.22 25.93
C MET A 152 -13.24 6.31 25.81
N TRP A 153 -12.45 6.54 26.85
CA TRP A 153 -11.30 7.45 26.77
C TRP A 153 -10.20 6.90 25.86
N LEU A 154 -9.80 5.64 26.07
CA LEU A 154 -8.77 4.99 25.25
C LEU A 154 -9.20 4.89 23.78
N ARG A 155 -10.47 4.57 23.52
CA ARG A 155 -11.06 4.57 22.17
C ARG A 155 -10.91 5.93 21.47
N ARG A 156 -11.23 7.02 22.18
CA ARG A 156 -11.09 8.37 21.63
C ARG A 156 -9.63 8.72 21.35
N MET A 157 -8.69 8.26 22.18
CA MET A 157 -7.26 8.47 21.95
C MET A 157 -6.75 7.68 20.75
N LEU A 158 -7.15 6.41 20.60
CA LEU A 158 -6.78 5.61 19.42
C LEU A 158 -7.30 6.22 18.13
N TYR A 159 -8.58 6.58 18.05
CA TYR A 159 -9.14 7.24 16.86
C TYR A 159 -8.43 8.56 16.52
N ARG A 160 -8.01 9.34 17.53
CA ARG A 160 -7.23 10.56 17.30
C ARG A 160 -5.82 10.24 16.78
N ALA A 161 -5.15 9.24 17.35
CA ALA A 161 -3.83 8.81 16.91
C ALA A 161 -3.87 8.29 15.47
N GLU A 162 -4.84 7.44 15.13
CA GLU A 162 -5.08 6.95 13.77
C GLU A 162 -5.34 8.09 12.79
N LEU A 163 -6.17 9.07 13.17
CA LEU A 163 -6.42 10.25 12.33
C LEU A 163 -5.15 11.06 12.08
N VAL A 164 -4.33 11.27 13.11
CA VAL A 164 -3.05 11.99 12.98
C VAL A 164 -2.09 11.22 12.06
N LEU A 165 -1.96 9.90 12.25
CA LEU A 165 -1.15 9.05 11.38
C LEU A 165 -1.60 9.11 9.92
N LEU A 166 -2.93 9.10 9.69
CA LEU A 166 -3.51 9.21 8.35
C LEU A 166 -3.17 10.53 7.66
N LEU A 167 -3.26 11.64 8.39
CA LEU A 167 -2.95 12.98 7.87
C LEU A 167 -1.45 13.19 7.67
N LEU A 168 -0.63 12.52 8.50
CA LEU A 168 0.82 12.55 8.40
C LEU A 168 1.32 11.75 7.18
N CYS A 169 0.60 10.70 6.75
CA CYS A 169 0.97 9.88 5.61
C CYS A 169 1.22 10.68 4.31
N PRO A 170 0.27 11.46 3.76
CA PRO A 170 0.51 12.23 2.53
C PRO A 170 1.54 13.34 2.75
N LEU A 171 1.62 13.91 3.96
CA LEU A 171 2.59 14.95 4.30
C LEU A 171 4.03 14.40 4.26
N LEU A 172 4.27 13.25 4.89
CA LEU A 172 5.59 12.61 4.86
C LEU A 172 5.91 12.04 3.50
N ALA A 173 4.93 11.52 2.75
CA ALA A 173 5.15 11.09 1.37
C ALA A 173 5.67 12.25 0.51
N TYR A 174 5.09 13.44 0.67
CA TYR A 174 5.58 14.66 0.03
C TYR A 174 7.02 15.01 0.43
N PHE A 175 7.35 15.04 1.73
CA PHE A 175 8.69 15.39 2.20
C PHE A 175 9.78 14.37 1.83
N THR A 176 9.42 13.09 1.78
CA THR A 176 10.33 11.99 1.40
C THR A 176 10.45 11.81 -0.11
N GLY A 177 9.66 12.53 -0.92
CA GLY A 177 9.59 12.35 -2.36
C GLY A 177 8.95 11.02 -2.80
N GLN A 178 8.25 10.32 -1.90
CA GLN A 178 7.57 9.06 -2.23
C GLN A 178 6.27 9.32 -2.99
N THR A 179 6.12 8.66 -4.14
CA THR A 179 4.90 8.70 -4.95
C THR A 179 3.90 7.66 -4.47
N LEU A 180 2.87 8.11 -3.76
CA LEU A 180 1.74 7.25 -3.40
C LEU A 180 0.83 7.03 -4.61
N HIS A 181 0.40 5.78 -4.80
CA HIS A 181 -0.60 5.45 -5.81
C HIS A 181 -1.87 6.28 -5.59
N PRO A 182 -2.53 6.84 -6.64
CA PRO A 182 -3.71 7.70 -6.49
C PRO A 182 -4.83 7.11 -5.64
N ALA A 183 -5.05 5.80 -5.78
CA ALA A 183 -6.03 5.04 -5.00
C ALA A 183 -5.78 5.11 -3.47
N MET A 184 -4.53 5.31 -3.05
CA MET A 184 -4.17 5.46 -1.64
C MET A 184 -4.77 6.73 -1.02
N TYR A 185 -4.82 7.83 -1.76
CA TYR A 185 -5.45 9.07 -1.28
C TYR A 185 -6.96 8.88 -1.07
N LEU A 186 -7.61 8.10 -1.93
CA LEU A 186 -9.03 7.75 -1.80
C LEU A 186 -9.27 6.92 -0.53
N LEU A 187 -8.41 5.93 -0.28
CA LEU A 187 -8.46 5.11 0.93
C LEU A 187 -8.24 5.94 2.20
N ILE A 188 -7.25 6.83 2.20
CA ILE A 188 -6.99 7.78 3.28
C ILE A 188 -8.23 8.64 3.54
N ALA A 189 -8.80 9.26 2.50
CA ALA A 189 -10.00 10.07 2.66
C ALA A 189 -11.18 9.25 3.21
N ALA A 190 -11.38 8.03 2.73
CA ALA A 190 -12.42 7.12 3.20
C ALA A 190 -12.26 6.82 4.71
N LEU A 191 -11.09 6.31 5.12
CA LEU A 191 -10.80 5.98 6.52
C LEU A 191 -10.91 7.20 7.43
N ALA A 192 -10.45 8.37 6.99
CA ALA A 192 -10.62 9.62 7.74
C ALA A 192 -12.09 9.95 8.02
N LEU A 193 -12.97 9.76 7.03
CA LEU A 193 -14.42 9.98 7.21
C LEU A 193 -15.02 9.00 8.22
N TRP A 194 -14.63 7.71 8.20
CA TRP A 194 -15.09 6.74 9.19
C TRP A 194 -14.65 7.10 10.62
N ILE A 195 -13.38 7.46 10.79
CA ILE A 195 -12.82 7.86 12.09
C ILE A 195 -13.49 9.15 12.58
N LEU A 196 -13.65 10.14 11.70
CA LEU A 196 -14.27 11.42 12.03
C LEU A 196 -15.75 11.26 12.40
N ALA A 197 -16.51 10.46 11.64
CA ALA A 197 -17.90 10.14 11.95
C ALA A 197 -18.02 9.56 13.37
N ARG A 198 -17.11 8.66 13.75
CA ARG A 198 -17.09 8.03 15.06
C ARG A 198 -16.72 9.01 16.17
N LEU A 199 -15.68 9.82 15.97
CA LEU A 199 -15.25 10.84 16.92
C LEU A 199 -16.36 11.86 17.20
N LEU A 200 -17.01 12.39 16.16
CA LEU A 200 -18.10 13.35 16.29
C LEU A 200 -19.34 12.75 16.96
N TYR A 201 -19.63 11.47 16.71
CA TYR A 201 -20.73 10.78 17.37
C TYR A 201 -20.47 10.63 18.88
N LEU A 202 -19.23 10.31 19.26
CA LEU A 202 -18.81 10.16 20.66
C LEU A 202 -18.66 11.48 21.42
N MET A 203 -18.57 12.62 20.73
CA MET A 203 -18.54 13.93 21.38
C MET A 203 -19.94 14.32 21.89
N PRO A 204 -20.06 14.75 23.16
CA PRO A 204 -21.28 15.40 23.66
C PRO A 204 -21.51 16.68 22.83
N ARG A 205 -22.72 16.90 22.33
CA ARG A 205 -23.04 18.22 21.77
C ARG A 205 -23.18 19.21 22.93
N PRO A 206 -22.69 20.46 22.77
CA PRO A 206 -23.07 21.53 23.68
C PRO A 206 -24.60 21.60 23.69
N ARG A 207 -25.19 21.66 24.89
CA ARG A 207 -26.61 22.00 25.00
C ARG A 207 -26.72 23.40 24.41
N LEU A 208 -27.47 23.54 23.33
CA LEU A 208 -27.95 24.87 22.94
C LEU A 208 -28.81 25.32 24.12
N GLU A 209 -28.27 26.20 24.97
CA GLU A 209 -29.08 26.99 25.87
C GLU A 209 -30.04 27.75 24.97
N VAL A 210 -31.27 27.24 24.88
CA VAL A 210 -32.39 27.98 24.29
C VAL A 210 -32.58 29.16 25.22
N ASP A 211 -32.09 30.34 24.83
CA ASP A 211 -32.34 31.59 25.54
C ASP A 211 -33.86 31.78 25.59
N PRO A 212 -34.49 31.71 26.77
CA PRO A 212 -35.92 31.93 26.91
C PRO A 212 -36.15 33.44 26.92
N ARG A 213 -36.24 34.04 25.74
CA ARG A 213 -36.69 35.43 25.55
C ARG A 213 -37.90 35.47 24.65
#